data_AF-A0AAW9Q5K3-F1
#
_entry.id   AF-A0AAW9Q5K3-F1
#
_cell.length_a   1.000
_cell.length_b   1.000
_cell.length_c   1.000
_cell.angle_alpha   90.00
_cell.angle_beta   90.00
_cell.angle_gamma   90.00
#
_symmetry.space_group_name_H-M   'P 1'
#
loop_
_entity.id
_entity.type
_entity.pdbx_description
1 polymer ?
#
loop_
_entity_poly.entity_id
_entity_poly.type
_entity_poly.pdbx_seq_one_letter_code
_entity_poly.pdbx_strand_id
1 'polypeptide(L)'
;MIGIKHFFAIVLLVICLGIGELSLDWTVPSWAETVPAPQFAEMSAEVSDGGATSGSTNPNQLVEGIDKIKVAMKKLRFCYNENCFYRQIESKIDPPSKVSDTYTATISALVDRPSANPNSADYHFAYVDDRWQLIKGEEYTDVADYVFDGDRYEIFSVHTNRVIRGNLAQAREEGNLKSGYIPLYFEILNNGVER
;
A
#
# COMPACT_ATOMS: atom_id res chain seq x y z
N MET A 1 -18.30 6.29 58.06
CA MET A 1 -17.41 5.14 57.81
C MET A 1 -16.69 5.46 56.50
N ILE A 2 -15.55 6.17 56.50
CA ILE A 2 -14.18 5.67 56.77
C ILE A 2 -13.88 4.46 55.86
N GLY A 3 -12.95 4.47 54.92
CA GLY A 3 -11.94 5.47 54.55
C GLY A 3 -10.90 4.92 53.55
N ILE A 4 -10.04 5.83 53.08
CA ILE A 4 -8.61 5.66 52.74
C ILE A 4 -8.32 5.07 51.32
N LYS A 5 -7.90 5.86 50.32
CA LYS A 5 -6.64 6.62 50.10
C LYS A 5 -5.37 5.76 49.90
N HIS A 6 -4.83 5.91 48.68
CA HIS A 6 -3.41 5.90 48.28
C HIS A 6 -2.66 4.57 48.34
N PHE A 7 -1.98 4.21 47.24
CA PHE A 7 -0.53 4.06 47.27
C PHE A 7 0.08 4.27 45.87
N PHE A 8 0.95 5.28 45.82
CA PHE A 8 1.95 5.55 44.78
C PHE A 8 2.99 4.41 44.74
N ALA A 9 3.56 4.12 43.56
CA ALA A 9 4.99 3.78 43.46
C ALA A 9 5.50 3.99 42.03
N ILE A 10 6.27 5.07 41.89
CA ILE A 10 7.20 5.39 40.82
C ILE A 10 8.40 4.44 40.93
N VAL A 11 8.84 3.85 39.82
CA VAL A 11 10.23 3.37 39.69
C VAL A 11 10.77 3.88 38.36
N LEU A 12 11.37 5.06 38.43
CA LEU A 12 12.35 5.56 37.46
C LEU A 12 13.67 4.83 37.77
N LEU A 13 14.19 4.03 36.85
CA LEU A 13 15.55 3.52 36.92
C LEU A 13 16.42 4.32 35.96
N VAL A 14 17.16 5.27 36.52
CA VAL A 14 18.27 5.98 35.88
C VAL A 14 19.52 5.14 36.10
N ILE A 15 20.17 4.70 35.03
CA ILE A 15 21.55 4.22 35.08
C ILE A 15 22.39 5.16 34.22
N CYS A 16 23.09 6.07 34.91
CA CYS A 16 24.23 6.81 34.40
C CYS A 16 25.46 5.91 34.46
N LEU A 17 26.08 5.58 33.33
CA LEU A 17 27.49 5.20 33.28
C LEU A 17 28.08 5.65 31.94
N GLY A 18 29.17 6.42 32.01
CA GLY A 18 30.20 6.46 30.96
C GLY A 18 30.20 7.66 30.03
N ILE A 19 30.52 8.84 30.56
CA ILE A 19 31.02 9.96 29.75
C ILE A 19 32.48 9.63 29.40
N GLY A 20 32.73 9.23 28.16
CA GLY A 20 34.06 9.16 27.58
C GLY A 20 34.20 10.28 26.56
N GLU A 21 34.83 11.38 26.97
CA GLU A 21 35.32 12.42 26.07
C GLU A 21 36.37 11.81 25.13
N LEU A 22 36.01 11.65 23.86
CA LEU A 22 36.97 11.55 22.77
C LEU A 22 37.01 12.91 22.08
N SER A 23 38.00 13.71 22.47
CA SER A 23 38.42 14.90 21.76
C SER A 23 38.99 14.48 20.40
N LEU A 24 38.16 14.53 19.35
CA LEU A 24 38.63 14.49 17.98
C LEU A 24 39.13 15.89 17.61
N ASP A 25 40.45 16.05 17.65
CA ASP A 25 41.19 17.18 17.11
C ASP A 25 41.15 17.10 15.57
N TRP A 26 40.27 17.89 14.96
CA TRP A 26 40.23 18.06 13.50
C TRP A 26 41.14 19.22 13.12
N THR A 27 42.44 18.95 13.10
CA THR A 27 43.43 19.86 12.52
C THR A 27 43.20 19.90 11.00
N VAL A 28 42.64 21.01 10.53
CA VAL A 28 42.39 21.25 9.09
C VAL A 28 43.73 21.54 8.39
N PRO A 29 44.11 20.78 7.35
CA PRO A 29 45.38 21.02 6.65
C PRO A 29 45.34 22.33 5.83
N SER A 30 46.45 23.08 5.86
CA SER A 30 46.59 24.47 5.41
C SER A 30 46.75 24.67 3.89
N TRP A 31 46.04 23.89 3.07
CA TRP A 31 46.09 24.03 1.61
C TRP A 31 44.70 24.16 0.96
N ALA A 32 43.64 24.40 1.74
CA ALA A 32 42.34 24.78 1.19
C ALA A 32 42.40 26.22 0.68
N GLU A 33 42.85 26.34 -0.56
CA GLU A 33 42.93 27.56 -1.34
C GLU A 33 41.58 28.26 -1.48
N THR A 34 41.65 29.58 -1.36
CA THR A 34 40.60 30.57 -1.58
C THR A 34 39.96 30.42 -2.96
N VAL A 35 38.72 29.95 -3.04
CA VAL A 35 37.91 30.06 -4.25
C VAL A 35 37.13 31.39 -4.22
N PRO A 36 37.32 32.30 -5.20
CA PRO A 36 36.54 33.53 -5.27
C PRO A 36 35.08 33.21 -5.66
N ALA A 37 34.15 33.85 -4.95
CA ALA A 37 32.71 33.75 -5.18
C ALA A 37 32.31 34.27 -6.57
N PRO A 38 31.44 33.58 -7.32
CA PRO A 38 30.88 34.12 -8.54
C PRO A 38 29.85 35.21 -8.22
N GLN A 39 30.09 36.41 -8.72
CA GLN A 39 29.14 37.53 -8.71
C GLN A 39 28.06 37.28 -9.76
N PHE A 40 26.89 36.79 -9.33
CA PHE A 40 25.70 36.79 -10.17
C PHE A 40 24.81 37.97 -9.78
N ALA A 41 24.64 38.83 -10.77
CA ALA A 41 23.88 40.06 -10.73
C ALA A 41 22.43 39.83 -10.26
N GLU A 42 21.98 40.73 -9.38
CA GLU A 42 20.57 40.96 -9.11
C GLU A 42 19.85 41.35 -10.41
N MET A 43 18.88 40.53 -10.80
CA MET A 43 17.86 40.93 -11.77
C MET A 43 16.50 40.71 -11.12
N SER A 44 16.01 41.78 -10.49
CA SER A 44 14.64 41.93 -10.07
C SER A 44 13.73 42.05 -11.29
N ALA A 45 12.75 41.16 -11.44
CA ALA A 45 11.48 41.46 -12.10
C ALA A 45 10.44 40.35 -11.88
N GLU A 46 9.40 40.74 -11.15
CA GLU A 46 7.98 40.52 -11.46
C GLU A 46 7.37 39.12 -11.26
N VAL A 47 6.72 39.03 -10.09
CA VAL A 47 5.60 38.15 -9.76
C VAL A 47 4.50 38.26 -10.83
N SER A 48 4.18 37.15 -11.49
CA SER A 48 2.83 36.91 -12.00
C SER A 48 2.37 35.56 -11.49
N ASP A 49 1.38 35.64 -10.62
CA ASP A 49 0.63 34.57 -9.98
C ASP A 49 -0.08 33.69 -11.02
N GLY A 50 -0.06 32.38 -10.77
CA GLY A 50 -0.51 31.36 -11.72
C GLY A 50 0.15 30.00 -11.48
N GLY A 51 0.46 29.69 -10.22
CA GLY A 51 1.00 28.40 -9.82
C GLY A 51 -0.05 27.32 -10.01
N ALA A 52 0.05 26.57 -11.11
CA ALA A 52 -0.42 25.20 -11.13
C ALA A 52 0.41 24.44 -10.08
N THR A 53 -0.19 24.16 -8.94
CA THR A 53 0.36 23.26 -7.92
C THR A 53 0.42 21.87 -8.54
N SER A 54 1.49 21.59 -9.28
CA SER A 54 1.93 20.23 -9.57
C SER A 54 2.29 19.62 -8.23
N GLY A 55 1.31 18.98 -7.59
CA GLY A 55 1.53 18.19 -6.39
C GLY A 55 2.61 17.16 -6.71
N SER A 56 3.82 17.40 -6.22
CA SER A 56 4.94 16.47 -6.36
C SER A 56 4.60 15.21 -5.56
N THR A 57 3.99 14.22 -6.21
CA THR A 57 3.75 12.90 -5.62
C THR A 57 5.08 12.34 -5.11
N ASN A 58 5.17 12.07 -3.80
CA ASN A 58 6.38 11.55 -3.19
C ASN A 58 6.53 10.05 -3.56
N PRO A 59 7.60 9.64 -4.27
CA PRO A 59 7.79 8.24 -4.66
C PRO A 59 7.78 7.25 -3.49
N ASN A 60 8.20 7.69 -2.29
CA ASN A 60 8.19 6.85 -1.10
C ASN A 60 6.77 6.53 -0.64
N GLN A 61 5.83 7.47 -0.78
CA GLN A 61 4.42 7.24 -0.42
C GLN A 61 3.76 6.20 -1.34
N LEU A 62 4.06 6.26 -2.64
CA LEU A 62 3.55 5.30 -3.62
C LEU A 62 3.92 3.86 -3.25
N VAL A 63 5.21 3.63 -2.97
CA VAL A 63 5.74 2.30 -2.62
C VAL A 63 5.20 1.83 -1.27
N GLU A 64 5.21 2.71 -0.27
CA GLU A 64 4.75 2.39 1.09
C GLU A 64 3.27 1.96 1.11
N GLY A 65 2.40 2.63 0.35
CA GLY A 65 0.99 2.29 0.25
C GLY A 65 0.76 0.88 -0.32
N ILE A 66 1.38 0.56 -1.45
CA ILE A 66 1.30 -0.79 -2.05
C ILE A 66 1.88 -1.86 -1.10
N ASP A 67 3.00 -1.58 -0.42
CA ASP A 67 3.58 -2.54 0.51
C ASP A 67 2.70 -2.80 1.73
N LYS A 68 2.00 -1.78 2.26
CA LYS A 68 1.00 -1.97 3.32
C LYS A 68 -0.13 -2.90 2.86
N ILE A 69 -0.65 -2.68 1.65
CA ILE A 69 -1.71 -3.53 1.06
C ILE A 69 -1.22 -4.98 0.93
N LYS A 70 -0.01 -5.21 0.39
CA LYS A 70 0.58 -6.55 0.26
C LYS A 70 0.75 -7.24 1.61
N VAL A 71 1.24 -6.53 2.62
CA VAL A 71 1.43 -7.08 3.97
C VAL A 71 0.09 -7.49 4.58
N ALA A 72 -0.97 -6.71 4.36
CA ALA A 72 -2.32 -7.07 4.79
C ALA A 72 -2.84 -8.29 4.02
N MET A 73 -2.65 -8.35 2.69
CA MET A 73 -3.05 -9.48 1.85
C MET A 73 -2.42 -10.80 2.31
N LYS A 74 -1.14 -10.82 2.73
CA LYS A 74 -0.48 -12.03 3.24
C LYS A 74 -1.22 -12.70 4.41
N LYS A 75 -2.06 -11.95 5.14
CA LYS A 75 -2.83 -12.43 6.29
C LYS A 75 -4.25 -12.85 5.91
N LEU A 76 -4.70 -12.55 4.70
CA LEU A 76 -6.04 -12.89 4.23
C LEU A 76 -6.14 -14.35 3.84
N ARG A 77 -7.28 -14.95 4.20
CA ARG A 77 -7.71 -16.22 3.65
C ARG A 77 -8.46 -15.96 2.35
N PHE A 78 -8.04 -16.63 1.28
CA PHE A 78 -8.69 -16.55 -0.03
C PHE A 78 -10.01 -17.34 -0.06
N CYS A 79 -10.05 -18.47 0.67
CA CYS A 79 -11.23 -19.34 0.73
C CYS A 79 -11.44 -19.90 2.15
N TYR A 80 -12.54 -20.64 2.36
CA TYR A 80 -12.91 -21.15 3.68
C TYR A 80 -11.94 -22.19 4.27
N ASN A 81 -11.06 -22.77 3.46
CA ASN A 81 -10.06 -23.72 3.95
C ASN A 81 -8.98 -22.98 4.74
N GLU A 82 -8.60 -23.52 5.90
CA GLU A 82 -7.62 -22.92 6.81
C GLU A 82 -6.24 -22.70 6.20
N ASN A 83 -5.89 -23.43 5.14
CA ASN A 83 -4.61 -23.33 4.44
C ASN A 83 -4.66 -22.48 3.16
N CYS A 84 -5.77 -21.78 2.92
CA CYS A 84 -6.02 -21.04 1.68
C CYS A 84 -5.50 -19.61 1.76
N PHE A 85 -4.20 -19.41 1.52
CA PHE A 85 -3.54 -18.11 1.63
C PHE A 85 -2.87 -17.67 0.34
N TYR A 86 -2.67 -16.36 0.21
CA TYR A 86 -1.80 -15.82 -0.82
C TYR A 86 -0.33 -16.14 -0.55
N ARG A 87 0.39 -16.46 -1.61
CA ARG A 87 1.84 -16.67 -1.65
C ARG A 87 2.43 -15.94 -2.84
N GLN A 88 3.76 -15.73 -2.78
CA GLN A 88 4.51 -15.07 -3.85
C GLN A 88 3.84 -13.74 -4.26
N ILE A 89 3.47 -12.92 -3.27
CA ILE A 89 2.82 -11.64 -3.54
C ILE A 89 3.87 -10.65 -4.05
N GLU A 90 3.73 -10.28 -5.30
CA GLU A 90 4.60 -9.36 -6.02
C GLU A 90 3.81 -8.12 -6.44
N SER A 91 4.51 -7.03 -6.71
CA SER A 91 3.87 -5.80 -7.16
C SER A 91 4.73 -5.04 -8.13
N LYS A 92 4.06 -4.37 -9.07
CA LYS A 92 4.67 -3.47 -10.04
C LYS A 92 3.93 -2.14 -9.99
N ILE A 93 4.67 -1.04 -9.82
CA ILE A 93 4.15 0.31 -9.93
C ILE A 93 4.61 0.85 -11.27
N ASP A 94 3.66 1.32 -12.08
CA ASP A 94 3.87 1.87 -13.40
C ASP A 94 3.61 3.38 -13.37
N PRO A 95 4.59 4.21 -13.77
CA PRO A 95 4.41 5.65 -13.83
C PRO A 95 3.41 6.04 -14.94
N PRO A 96 2.76 7.20 -14.82
CA PRO A 96 1.85 7.68 -15.84
C PRO A 96 2.56 7.87 -17.18
N SER A 97 1.91 7.46 -18.28
CA SER A 97 2.45 7.62 -19.63
C SER A 97 2.33 9.06 -20.15
N LYS A 98 1.43 9.85 -19.56
CA LYS A 98 1.18 11.26 -19.87
C LYS A 98 1.03 12.06 -18.58
N VAL A 99 1.29 13.36 -18.64
CA VAL A 99 1.19 14.27 -17.48
C VAL A 99 -0.23 14.28 -16.85
N SER A 100 -1.27 14.01 -17.63
CA SER A 100 -2.66 13.93 -17.16
C SER A 100 -3.03 12.60 -16.49
N ASP A 101 -2.19 11.58 -16.64
CA ASP A 101 -2.52 10.23 -16.20
C ASP A 101 -2.04 10.04 -14.75
N THR A 102 -2.60 9.03 -14.09
CA THR A 102 -2.22 8.63 -12.73
C THR A 102 -1.20 7.49 -12.75
N TYR A 103 -0.45 7.33 -11.66
CA TYR A 103 0.29 6.10 -11.40
C TYR A 103 -0.68 4.92 -11.32
N THR A 104 -0.26 3.79 -11.87
CA THR A 104 -0.99 2.52 -11.73
C THR A 104 -0.13 1.50 -11.02
N ALA A 105 -0.76 0.51 -10.41
CA ALA A 105 -0.04 -0.63 -9.86
C ALA A 105 -0.78 -1.93 -10.11
N THR A 106 -0.02 -3.02 -10.20
CA THR A 106 -0.58 -4.37 -10.17
C THR A 106 0.03 -5.12 -9.00
N ILE A 107 -0.81 -5.80 -8.21
CA ILE A 107 -0.39 -6.78 -7.21
C ILE A 107 -0.78 -8.16 -7.72
N SER A 108 0.21 -9.02 -7.94
CA SER A 108 0.02 -10.40 -8.39
C SER A 108 0.33 -11.36 -7.26
N ALA A 109 -0.44 -12.44 -7.14
CA ALA A 109 -0.23 -13.45 -6.12
C ALA A 109 -0.61 -14.85 -6.64
N LEU A 110 0.08 -15.87 -6.11
CA LEU A 110 -0.40 -17.25 -6.18
C LEU A 110 -1.30 -17.55 -4.99
N VAL A 111 -2.24 -18.48 -5.16
CA VAL A 111 -3.10 -18.96 -4.07
C VAL A 111 -2.74 -20.40 -3.73
N ASP A 112 -2.30 -20.61 -2.49
CA ASP A 112 -2.03 -21.95 -1.96
C ASP A 112 -3.35 -22.66 -1.67
N ARG A 113 -3.69 -23.64 -2.50
CA ARG A 113 -4.85 -24.51 -2.28
C ARG A 113 -4.55 -25.89 -2.86
N PRO A 114 -5.18 -26.95 -2.31
CA PRO A 114 -5.05 -28.30 -2.86
C PRO A 114 -5.76 -28.37 -4.22
N SER A 115 -5.07 -28.00 -5.29
CA SER A 115 -5.54 -28.12 -6.67
C SER A 115 -4.42 -28.65 -7.58
N ALA A 116 -4.81 -29.27 -8.68
CA ALA A 116 -3.88 -29.77 -9.69
C ALA A 116 -3.21 -28.64 -10.50
N ASN A 117 -3.86 -27.46 -10.57
CA ASN A 117 -3.40 -26.30 -11.32
C ASN A 117 -3.03 -25.14 -10.37
N PRO A 118 -2.03 -24.32 -10.75
CA PRO A 118 -1.72 -23.09 -10.01
C PRO A 118 -2.89 -22.11 -10.12
N ASN A 119 -3.28 -21.55 -8.99
CA ASN A 119 -4.30 -20.50 -8.92
C ASN A 119 -3.61 -19.18 -8.70
N SER A 120 -4.16 -18.13 -9.28
CA SER A 120 -3.55 -16.80 -9.27
C SER A 120 -4.59 -15.74 -9.03
N ALA A 121 -4.12 -14.58 -8.57
CA ALA A 121 -4.91 -13.39 -8.45
C ALA A 121 -4.09 -12.19 -8.88
N ASP A 122 -4.69 -11.32 -9.69
CA ASP A 122 -4.13 -10.04 -10.11
C ASP A 122 -5.08 -8.92 -9.65
N TYR A 123 -4.52 -7.88 -9.06
CA TYR A 123 -5.28 -6.72 -8.58
C TYR A 123 -4.68 -5.45 -9.13
N HIS A 124 -5.53 -4.65 -9.76
CA HIS A 124 -5.12 -3.44 -10.44
C HIS A 124 -5.54 -2.20 -9.67
N PHE A 125 -4.62 -1.26 -9.52
CA PHE A 125 -4.80 -0.03 -8.76
C PHE A 125 -4.47 1.21 -9.58
N ALA A 126 -5.13 2.31 -9.24
CA ALA A 126 -4.81 3.66 -9.71
C ALA A 126 -4.55 4.58 -8.51
N TYR A 127 -3.60 5.51 -8.61
CA TYR A 127 -3.26 6.43 -7.52
C TYR A 127 -3.99 7.77 -7.67
N VAL A 128 -5.13 7.92 -6.99
CA VAL A 128 -6.03 9.07 -7.18
C VAL A 128 -6.28 9.73 -5.83
N ASP A 129 -6.16 11.05 -5.79
CA ASP A 129 -6.31 11.86 -4.57
C ASP A 129 -5.42 11.38 -3.42
N ASP A 130 -4.13 11.20 -3.74
CA ASP A 130 -3.07 10.73 -2.83
C ASP A 130 -3.33 9.36 -2.17
N ARG A 131 -4.13 8.51 -2.83
CA ARG A 131 -4.49 7.18 -2.33
C ARG A 131 -4.57 6.16 -3.44
N TRP A 132 -4.15 4.93 -3.15
CA TRP A 132 -4.40 3.81 -4.04
C TRP A 132 -5.88 3.41 -4.07
N GLN A 133 -6.42 3.27 -5.27
CA GLN A 133 -7.79 2.82 -5.51
C GLN A 133 -7.77 1.53 -6.31
N LEU A 134 -8.37 0.48 -5.78
CA LEU A 134 -8.57 -0.81 -6.45
C LEU A 134 -9.64 -0.63 -7.54
N ILE A 135 -9.21 -0.76 -8.79
CA ILE A 135 -10.07 -0.55 -9.96
C ILE A 135 -10.60 -1.87 -10.51
N LYS A 136 -9.79 -2.92 -10.50
CA LYS A 136 -10.11 -4.23 -11.09
C LYS A 136 -9.37 -5.33 -10.38
N GLY A 137 -9.84 -6.55 -10.59
CA GLY A 137 -9.07 -7.72 -10.23
C GLY A 137 -9.57 -8.96 -10.95
N GLU A 138 -8.69 -9.93 -11.00
CA GLU A 138 -8.90 -11.18 -11.67
C GLU A 138 -8.45 -12.29 -10.72
N GLU A 139 -9.28 -13.30 -10.52
CA GLU A 139 -8.88 -14.48 -9.75
C GLU A 139 -9.13 -15.71 -10.59
N TYR A 140 -8.09 -16.53 -10.77
CA TYR A 140 -8.16 -17.73 -11.58
C TYR A 140 -8.03 -18.95 -10.70
N THR A 141 -9.02 -19.82 -10.81
CA THR A 141 -9.09 -21.08 -10.08
C THR A 141 -9.30 -22.24 -11.04
N ASP A 142 -8.89 -23.45 -10.66
CA ASP A 142 -9.18 -24.67 -11.43
C ASP A 142 -10.68 -24.93 -11.74
N VAL A 143 -11.60 -24.24 -11.06
CA VAL A 143 -13.05 -24.43 -11.21
C VAL A 143 -13.81 -23.17 -11.67
N ALA A 144 -13.16 -22.02 -11.71
CA ALA A 144 -13.79 -20.76 -12.05
C ALA A 144 -12.79 -19.63 -12.35
N ASP A 145 -13.20 -18.74 -13.24
CA ASP A 145 -12.52 -17.49 -13.57
C ASP A 145 -13.38 -16.34 -13.04
N TYR A 146 -12.78 -15.49 -12.21
CA TYR A 146 -13.43 -14.35 -11.58
C TYR A 146 -12.86 -13.07 -12.18
N VAL A 147 -13.73 -12.15 -12.56
CA VAL A 147 -13.38 -10.82 -13.04
C VAL A 147 -14.15 -9.80 -12.21
N PHE A 148 -13.44 -8.80 -11.69
CA PHE A 148 -13.95 -7.74 -10.86
C PHE A 148 -13.69 -6.39 -11.53
N ASP A 149 -14.70 -5.51 -11.46
CA ASP A 149 -14.62 -4.13 -11.94
C ASP A 149 -15.26 -3.22 -10.89
N GLY A 150 -14.42 -2.57 -10.09
CA GLY A 150 -14.83 -1.81 -8.93
C GLY A 150 -15.66 -2.65 -7.94
N ASP A 151 -16.95 -2.35 -7.84
CA ASP A 151 -17.92 -2.98 -6.94
C ASP A 151 -18.74 -4.11 -7.61
N ARG A 152 -18.41 -4.48 -8.85
CA ARG A 152 -19.11 -5.51 -9.63
C ARG A 152 -18.21 -6.70 -9.92
N TYR A 153 -18.85 -7.83 -10.20
CA TYR A 153 -18.14 -9.04 -10.60
C TYR A 153 -18.85 -9.80 -11.72
N GLU A 154 -18.06 -10.57 -12.44
CA GLU A 154 -18.47 -11.61 -13.38
C GLU A 154 -17.67 -12.89 -13.09
N ILE A 155 -18.35 -14.02 -12.97
CA ILE A 155 -17.73 -15.31 -12.64
C ILE A 155 -18.17 -16.33 -13.66
N PHE A 156 -17.20 -16.92 -14.34
CA PHE A 156 -17.41 -18.09 -15.17
C PHE A 156 -17.08 -19.35 -14.38
N SER A 157 -18.05 -20.26 -14.23
CA SER A 157 -17.83 -21.54 -13.55
C SER A 157 -17.75 -22.68 -14.56
N VAL A 158 -16.66 -23.46 -14.50
CA VAL A 158 -16.47 -24.62 -15.38
C VAL A 158 -17.48 -25.74 -15.11
N HIS A 159 -18.02 -25.81 -13.89
CA HIS A 159 -18.99 -26.85 -13.50
C HIS A 159 -20.38 -26.63 -14.08
N THR A 160 -20.82 -25.37 -14.13
CA THR A 160 -22.18 -25.03 -14.58
C THR A 160 -22.20 -24.54 -16.03
N ASN A 161 -21.04 -24.20 -16.59
CA ASN A 161 -20.89 -23.54 -17.88
C ASN A 161 -21.78 -22.28 -17.98
N ARG A 162 -21.82 -21.52 -16.89
CA ARG A 162 -22.64 -20.31 -16.74
C ARG A 162 -21.79 -19.17 -16.23
N VAL A 163 -22.21 -17.99 -16.62
CA VAL A 163 -21.69 -16.72 -16.12
C VAL A 163 -22.65 -16.17 -15.08
N ILE A 164 -22.12 -15.89 -13.88
CA ILE A 164 -22.84 -15.25 -12.77
C ILE A 164 -22.33 -13.82 -12.63
N ARG A 165 -23.23 -12.86 -12.48
CA ARG A 165 -22.90 -11.44 -12.31
C ARG A 165 -23.57 -10.89 -11.06
N GLY A 166 -22.94 -9.92 -10.43
CA GLY A 166 -23.51 -9.28 -9.23
C GLY A 166 -22.70 -8.10 -8.73
N ASN A 167 -23.06 -7.65 -7.53
CA ASN A 167 -22.39 -6.58 -6.80
C ASN A 167 -21.75 -7.13 -5.51
N LEU A 168 -20.59 -6.57 -5.14
CA LEU A 168 -19.82 -7.03 -3.99
C LEU A 168 -20.49 -6.79 -2.64
N ALA A 169 -21.24 -5.70 -2.49
CA ALA A 169 -21.96 -5.42 -1.24
C ALA A 169 -23.01 -6.51 -0.98
N GLN A 170 -23.82 -6.85 -1.99
CA GLN A 170 -24.79 -7.93 -1.90
C GLN A 170 -24.10 -9.28 -1.64
N ALA A 171 -23.06 -9.60 -2.40
CA ALA A 171 -22.34 -10.87 -2.23
C ALA A 171 -21.68 -11.01 -0.85
N ARG A 172 -21.24 -9.89 -0.25
CA ARG A 172 -20.72 -9.84 1.12
C ARG A 172 -21.82 -10.13 2.15
N GLU A 173 -22.99 -9.53 1.98
CA GLU A 173 -24.14 -9.76 2.88
C GLU A 173 -24.63 -11.21 2.81
N GLU A 174 -24.69 -11.78 1.60
CA GLU A 174 -25.12 -13.16 1.36
C GLU A 174 -24.04 -14.19 1.75
N GLY A 175 -22.76 -13.79 1.77
CA GLY A 175 -21.62 -14.65 2.10
C GLY A 175 -21.35 -15.79 1.10
N ASN A 176 -22.06 -15.80 -0.03
CA ASN A 176 -22.05 -16.87 -1.02
C ASN A 176 -20.85 -16.81 -1.98
N LEU A 177 -20.24 -15.63 -2.15
CA LEU A 177 -19.08 -15.47 -3.01
C LEU A 177 -17.77 -15.78 -2.26
N LYS A 178 -16.93 -16.61 -2.87
CA LYS A 178 -15.61 -16.99 -2.37
C LYS A 178 -14.54 -16.35 -3.21
N SER A 179 -14.05 -15.24 -2.71
CA SER A 179 -13.08 -14.41 -3.41
C SER A 179 -12.26 -13.66 -2.38
N GLY A 180 -10.97 -13.50 -2.65
CA GLY A 180 -10.12 -12.63 -1.87
C GLY A 180 -10.23 -11.15 -2.26
N TYR A 181 -10.85 -10.82 -3.40
CA TYR A 181 -11.22 -9.47 -3.79
C TYR A 181 -12.18 -8.83 -2.79
N ILE A 182 -13.15 -9.57 -2.25
CA ILE A 182 -14.12 -9.03 -1.26
C ILE A 182 -13.42 -8.48 0.00
N PRO A 183 -12.61 -9.27 0.74
CA PRO A 183 -11.92 -8.76 1.92
C PRO A 183 -10.87 -7.71 1.54
N LEU A 184 -10.23 -7.79 0.37
CA LEU A 184 -9.36 -6.72 -0.11
C LEU A 184 -10.14 -5.39 -0.25
N TYR A 185 -11.30 -5.41 -0.90
CA TYR A 185 -12.12 -4.23 -1.19
C TYR A 185 -12.72 -3.59 0.07
N PHE A 186 -13.20 -4.39 1.03
CA PHE A 186 -13.91 -3.89 2.20
C PHE A 186 -13.11 -3.86 3.52
N GLU A 187 -12.16 -4.78 3.70
CA GLU A 187 -11.47 -4.95 4.99
C GLU A 187 -10.07 -4.33 4.97
N ILE A 188 -9.28 -4.63 3.93
CA ILE A 188 -7.96 -4.00 3.75
C ILE A 188 -8.15 -2.54 3.33
N LEU A 189 -8.99 -2.35 2.31
CA LEU A 189 -9.34 -1.04 1.79
C LEU A 189 -10.63 -0.54 2.46
N ASN A 190 -11.03 0.67 2.11
CA ASN A 190 -12.29 1.30 2.46
C ASN A 190 -13.12 1.50 1.18
N ASN A 191 -13.88 0.47 0.80
CA ASN A 191 -14.64 0.42 -0.46
C ASN A 191 -13.73 0.64 -1.69
N GLY A 192 -12.63 -0.12 -1.74
CA GLY A 192 -11.64 -0.03 -2.81
C GLY A 192 -10.62 1.09 -2.65
N VAL A 193 -10.76 2.01 -1.69
CA VAL A 193 -9.81 3.10 -1.48
C VAL A 193 -8.88 2.80 -0.30
N GLU A 194 -7.59 3.12 -0.43
CA GLU A 194 -6.60 3.04 0.65
C GLU A 194 -7.09 3.78 1.92
N ARG A 195 -6.79 3.18 3.08
CA ARG A 195 -7.24 3.67 4.41
C ARG A 195 -6.37 4.78 4.95
#